data_AF-A0A6A6AS29-F1
#
_entry.id   AF-A0A6A6AS29-F1
#
_cell.length_a   1.000
_cell.length_b   1.000
_cell.length_c   1.000
_cell.angle_alpha   90.00
_cell.angle_beta   90.00
_cell.angle_gamma   90.00
#
_symmetry.space_group_name_H-M   'P 1'
#
loop_
_entity.id
_entity.type
_entity.pdbx_description
1 polymer ?
#
loop_
_entity_poly.entity_id
_entity_poly.type
_entity_poly.pdbx_seq_one_letter_code
_entity_poly.pdbx_strand_id
1 'polypeptide(L)'
;MALNTTNPEPTHLTTLLSRKLADIPQHHLPSLTTSDILHQTSLALHLPNIPLDIQLPFFLRNRTHITRTPLKSAKHQHPDITRAIFFYRLCPTHQFQRYHDATRWNIALFVALLSLSCPHNCPQKVGLKWDVYIPPPARTFMISYLAAVLEHHNTPTVFPAREEFIELWKTSRYDMFEIQTAGQKKALKNACRQLTGAWEVELDTTRREMEKHTYMKRVAPFVGCLVPGRRDQEVGVEVERGGDVGGIGGVVEAEGNELLEALLVPFCEREESCCDGDGVTVTGLGFAMSAVMDARPRDMLTVLMRLFPLD
;
A
#
# COMPACT_ATOMS: atom_id res chain seq x y z
N MET A 1 -26.35 -13.08 -33.91
CA MET A 1 -26.18 -14.49 -33.47
C MET A 1 -26.52 -14.53 -31.99
N ALA A 2 -27.69 -15.06 -31.63
CA ALA A 2 -28.06 -15.23 -30.23
C ALA A 2 -27.25 -16.40 -29.66
N LEU A 3 -26.33 -16.12 -28.73
CA LEU A 3 -25.67 -17.15 -27.95
C LEU A 3 -26.76 -17.83 -27.11
N ASN A 4 -26.99 -19.13 -27.33
CA ASN A 4 -27.80 -19.96 -26.45
C ASN A 4 -27.14 -19.95 -25.06
N THR A 5 -27.62 -19.09 -24.17
CA THR A 5 -27.16 -18.98 -22.78
C THR A 5 -27.73 -20.14 -21.98
N THR A 6 -27.13 -21.33 -22.13
CA THR A 6 -27.19 -22.33 -21.06
C THR A 6 -26.58 -21.68 -19.83
N ASN A 7 -27.38 -21.48 -18.78
CA ASN A 7 -26.91 -20.94 -17.51
C ASN A 7 -25.66 -21.72 -17.06
N PRO A 8 -24.51 -21.06 -16.85
CA PRO A 8 -23.28 -21.74 -16.47
C PRO A 8 -23.49 -22.51 -15.15
N GLU A 9 -22.97 -23.73 -15.07
CA GLU A 9 -23.14 -24.56 -13.88
C GLU A 9 -22.60 -23.83 -12.63
N PRO A 10 -23.31 -23.86 -11.49
CA PRO A 10 -22.89 -23.16 -10.26
C PRO A 10 -21.46 -23.53 -9.80
N THR A 11 -21.06 -24.79 -10.00
CA THR A 11 -19.71 -25.29 -9.70
C THR A 11 -18.64 -24.62 -10.57
N HIS A 12 -18.95 -24.38 -11.84
CA HIS A 12 -18.05 -23.70 -12.78
C HIS A 12 -17.84 -22.24 -12.36
N LEU A 13 -18.92 -21.51 -12.06
CA LEU A 13 -18.84 -20.12 -11.60
C LEU A 13 -18.03 -19.99 -10.30
N THR A 14 -18.23 -20.91 -9.36
CA THR A 14 -17.53 -20.92 -8.07
C THR A 14 -16.03 -21.12 -8.28
N THR A 15 -15.66 -22.07 -9.14
CA THR A 15 -14.25 -22.34 -9.49
C THR A 15 -13.63 -21.13 -10.17
N LEU A 16 -14.34 -20.50 -11.12
CA LEU A 16 -13.86 -19.34 -11.86
C LEU A 16 -13.66 -18.12 -10.94
N LEU A 17 -14.60 -17.86 -10.04
CA LEU A 17 -14.52 -16.78 -9.07
C LEU A 17 -13.31 -16.98 -8.14
N SER A 18 -13.17 -18.18 -7.58
CA SER A 18 -12.03 -18.54 -6.72
C SER A 18 -10.69 -18.32 -7.43
N ARG A 19 -10.56 -18.78 -8.68
CA ARG A 19 -9.34 -18.60 -9.49
C ARG A 19 -9.04 -17.14 -9.79
N LYS A 20 -10.05 -16.33 -10.14
CA LYS A 20 -9.85 -14.91 -10.41
C LYS A 20 -9.49 -14.11 -9.15
N LEU A 21 -10.06 -14.45 -8.00
CA LEU A 21 -9.75 -13.80 -6.72
C LEU A 21 -8.48 -14.32 -6.06
N ALA A 22 -7.83 -15.34 -6.64
CA ALA A 22 -6.57 -15.86 -6.13
C ALA A 22 -5.52 -14.74 -6.02
N ASP A 23 -4.66 -14.88 -5.00
CA ASP A 23 -3.56 -14.00 -4.62
C ASP A 23 -3.93 -12.69 -3.94
N ILE A 24 -5.21 -12.36 -3.85
CA ILE A 24 -5.67 -11.24 -3.04
C ILE A 24 -5.48 -11.61 -1.55
N PRO A 25 -4.84 -10.76 -0.72
CA PRO A 25 -4.64 -11.08 0.69
C PRO A 25 -5.95 -11.39 1.42
N GLN A 26 -5.91 -12.42 2.28
CA GLN A 26 -7.02 -12.77 3.14
C GLN A 26 -7.43 -11.53 3.96
N HIS A 27 -8.73 -11.24 4.04
CA HIS A 27 -9.34 -10.06 4.67
C HIS A 27 -9.24 -8.74 3.89
N HIS A 28 -8.61 -8.71 2.71
CA HIS A 28 -8.65 -7.50 1.88
C HIS A 28 -10.03 -7.29 1.25
N LEU A 29 -10.65 -8.39 0.80
CA LEU A 29 -12.02 -8.43 0.32
C LEU A 29 -12.96 -9.08 1.35
N PRO A 30 -14.26 -8.75 1.34
CA PRO A 30 -15.26 -9.55 2.02
C PRO A 30 -15.27 -10.98 1.46
N SER A 31 -15.82 -11.94 2.22
CA SER A 31 -16.00 -13.32 1.75
C SER A 31 -17.08 -13.37 0.66
N LEU A 32 -16.66 -13.19 -0.60
CA LEU A 32 -17.54 -13.18 -1.76
C LEU A 32 -17.92 -14.59 -2.19
N THR A 33 -19.20 -14.78 -2.49
CA THR A 33 -19.76 -16.02 -3.04
C THR A 33 -20.30 -15.82 -4.45
N THR A 34 -20.60 -16.89 -5.17
CA THR A 34 -21.31 -16.79 -6.46
C THR A 34 -22.71 -16.19 -6.30
N SER A 35 -23.35 -16.39 -5.15
CA SER A 35 -24.63 -15.75 -4.82
C SER A 35 -24.50 -14.22 -4.81
N ASP A 36 -23.40 -13.69 -4.24
CA ASP A 36 -23.14 -12.24 -4.22
C ASP A 36 -22.99 -11.67 -5.63
N ILE A 37 -22.35 -12.41 -6.53
CA ILE A 37 -22.20 -12.06 -7.95
C ILE A 37 -23.55 -12.11 -8.67
N LEU A 38 -24.30 -13.20 -8.51
CA LEU A 38 -25.58 -13.42 -9.21
C LEU A 38 -26.66 -12.42 -8.76
N HIS A 39 -26.68 -12.08 -7.48
CA HIS A 39 -27.65 -11.15 -6.90
C HIS A 39 -27.12 -9.72 -6.76
N GLN A 40 -25.89 -9.45 -7.22
CA GLN A 40 -25.25 -8.14 -7.17
C GLN A 40 -25.36 -7.50 -5.78
N THR A 41 -24.97 -8.24 -4.74
CA THR A 41 -25.06 -7.73 -3.37
C THR A 41 -24.15 -6.52 -3.18
N SER A 42 -24.48 -5.64 -2.22
CA SER A 42 -23.66 -4.46 -1.91
C SER A 42 -22.20 -4.82 -1.61
N LEU A 43 -21.96 -6.01 -1.04
CA LEU A 43 -20.63 -6.57 -0.79
C LEU A 43 -19.79 -6.75 -2.06
N ALA A 44 -20.44 -7.10 -3.18
CA ALA A 44 -19.78 -7.29 -4.47
C ALA A 44 -19.72 -6.02 -5.31
N LEU A 45 -20.70 -5.11 -5.15
CA LEU A 45 -20.79 -3.87 -5.91
C LEU A 45 -19.91 -2.74 -5.36
N HIS A 46 -19.72 -2.69 -4.04
CA HIS A 46 -19.03 -1.57 -3.41
C HIS A 46 -17.98 -2.03 -2.41
N LEU A 47 -16.72 -1.98 -2.84
CA LEU A 47 -15.56 -2.20 -1.98
C LEU A 47 -15.03 -0.83 -1.52
N PRO A 48 -15.19 -0.45 -0.24
CA PRO A 48 -14.99 0.93 0.22
C PRO A 48 -13.53 1.41 0.11
N ASN A 49 -12.57 0.49 0.09
CA ASN A 49 -11.14 0.80 0.05
C ASN A 49 -10.56 0.78 -1.38
N ILE A 50 -11.43 0.70 -2.39
CA ILE A 50 -11.09 0.61 -3.82
C ILE A 50 -11.80 1.75 -4.57
N PRO A 51 -11.13 2.46 -5.48
CA PRO A 51 -11.78 3.46 -6.33
C PRO A 51 -12.94 2.88 -7.14
N LEU A 52 -13.96 3.71 -7.42
CA LEU A 52 -15.21 3.27 -8.05
C LEU A 52 -15.01 2.70 -9.46
N ASP A 53 -14.02 3.18 -10.20
CA ASP A 53 -13.75 2.82 -11.59
C ASP A 53 -12.95 1.51 -11.73
N ILE A 54 -12.29 1.06 -10.67
CA ILE A 54 -11.55 -0.21 -10.63
C ILE A 54 -12.15 -1.22 -9.64
N GLN A 55 -13.46 -1.13 -9.38
CA GLN A 55 -14.22 -2.08 -8.53
C GLN A 55 -14.18 -3.52 -9.08
N LEU A 56 -14.86 -4.43 -8.37
CA LEU A 56 -14.87 -5.86 -8.69
C LEU A 56 -15.21 -6.20 -10.16
N PRO A 57 -16.17 -5.54 -10.84
CA PRO A 57 -16.41 -5.79 -12.27
C PRO A 57 -15.18 -5.52 -13.14
N PHE A 58 -14.50 -4.40 -12.92
CA PHE A 58 -13.25 -4.06 -13.63
C PHE A 58 -12.19 -5.13 -13.36
N PHE A 59 -12.00 -5.51 -12.10
CA PHE A 59 -11.01 -6.52 -11.71
C PHE A 59 -11.26 -7.87 -12.39
N LEU A 60 -12.50 -8.38 -12.32
CA LEU A 60 -12.86 -9.68 -12.89
C LEU A 60 -12.71 -9.69 -14.41
N ARG A 61 -13.16 -8.63 -15.09
CA ARG A 61 -13.08 -8.47 -16.54
C ARG A 61 -11.62 -8.42 -17.02
N ASN A 62 -10.76 -7.72 -16.28
CA ASN A 62 -9.37 -7.49 -16.67
C ASN A 62 -8.36 -8.45 -16.02
N ARG A 63 -8.81 -9.48 -15.28
CA ARG A 63 -7.94 -10.32 -14.46
C ARG A 63 -6.75 -10.97 -15.20
N THR A 64 -6.89 -11.25 -16.50
CA THR A 64 -5.79 -11.77 -17.34
C THR A 64 -4.66 -10.76 -17.56
N HIS A 65 -4.95 -9.47 -17.49
CA HIS A 65 -3.96 -8.39 -17.60
C HIS A 65 -3.40 -7.94 -16.25
N ILE A 66 -4.16 -8.18 -15.17
CA ILE A 66 -3.76 -7.86 -13.80
C ILE A 66 -2.83 -8.98 -13.29
N THR A 67 -1.53 -8.76 -13.46
CA THR A 67 -0.45 -9.65 -12.98
C THR A 67 -0.08 -9.38 -11.52
N ARG A 68 0.69 -10.28 -10.89
CA ARG A 68 1.21 -10.05 -9.53
C ARG A 68 2.21 -8.90 -9.45
N THR A 69 2.98 -8.66 -10.51
CA THR A 69 3.96 -7.58 -10.55
C THR A 69 3.48 -6.47 -11.47
N PRO A 70 3.42 -5.21 -11.00
CA PRO A 70 3.13 -4.09 -11.87
C PRO A 70 4.32 -3.80 -12.78
N LEU A 71 4.06 -3.44 -14.04
CA LEU A 71 5.10 -3.01 -14.97
C LEU A 71 5.29 -1.50 -14.87
N LYS A 72 6.54 -1.06 -14.83
CA LYS A 72 6.88 0.37 -14.69
C LYS A 72 6.40 1.22 -15.87
N SER A 73 6.49 0.68 -17.07
CA SER A 73 6.16 1.42 -18.30
C SER A 73 4.65 1.49 -18.54
N ALA A 74 4.13 2.71 -18.69
CA ALA A 74 2.76 2.95 -19.14
C ALA A 74 2.50 2.45 -20.58
N LYS A 75 3.55 2.31 -21.40
CA LYS A 75 3.44 1.74 -22.77
C LYS A 75 3.13 0.24 -22.75
N HIS A 76 3.56 -0.47 -21.71
CA HIS A 76 3.42 -1.92 -21.60
C HIS A 76 2.27 -2.34 -20.68
N GLN A 77 1.89 -1.51 -19.71
CA GLN A 77 0.77 -1.77 -18.81
C GLN A 77 -0.02 -0.49 -18.57
N HIS A 78 -1.32 -0.56 -18.91
CA HIS A 78 -2.26 0.53 -18.70
C HIS A 78 -2.27 0.99 -17.22
N PRO A 79 -2.36 2.30 -16.94
CA PRO A 79 -2.39 2.82 -15.57
C PRO A 79 -3.45 2.15 -14.68
N ASP A 80 -4.66 1.92 -15.16
CA ASP A 80 -5.73 1.29 -14.37
C ASP A 80 -5.43 -0.15 -13.96
N ILE A 81 -4.68 -0.90 -14.78
CA ILE A 81 -4.21 -2.23 -14.40
C ILE A 81 -3.20 -2.12 -13.27
N THR A 82 -2.29 -1.14 -13.32
CA THR A 82 -1.38 -0.87 -12.20
C THR A 82 -2.12 -0.44 -10.96
N ARG A 83 -3.11 0.45 -11.08
CA ARG A 83 -3.97 0.87 -9.96
C ARG A 83 -4.62 -0.36 -9.33
N ALA A 84 -5.24 -1.24 -10.13
CA ALA A 84 -5.82 -2.49 -9.63
C ALA A 84 -4.79 -3.36 -8.89
N ILE A 85 -3.55 -3.50 -9.39
CA ILE A 85 -2.49 -4.27 -8.69
C ILE A 85 -2.19 -3.69 -7.30
N PHE A 86 -2.06 -2.36 -7.19
CA PHE A 86 -1.78 -1.67 -5.93
C PHE A 86 -2.97 -1.74 -4.96
N PHE A 87 -4.18 -1.43 -5.45
CA PHE A 87 -5.39 -1.38 -4.61
C PHE A 87 -5.83 -2.76 -4.13
N TYR A 88 -5.75 -3.79 -4.99
CA TYR A 88 -6.03 -5.18 -4.63
C TYR A 88 -4.86 -5.89 -3.93
N ARG A 89 -3.72 -5.21 -3.75
CA ARG A 89 -2.54 -5.68 -3.01
C ARG A 89 -1.96 -6.99 -3.55
N LEU A 90 -2.00 -7.16 -4.87
CA LEU A 90 -1.51 -8.38 -5.53
C LEU A 90 0.02 -8.48 -5.51
N CYS A 91 0.70 -7.35 -5.30
CA CYS A 91 2.14 -7.28 -5.19
C CYS A 91 2.59 -7.00 -3.75
N PRO A 92 3.42 -7.86 -3.13
CA PRO A 92 3.92 -7.62 -1.77
C PRO A 92 4.74 -6.33 -1.60
N THR A 93 5.41 -5.86 -2.68
CA THR A 93 6.26 -4.66 -2.69
C THR A 93 5.53 -3.40 -3.11
N HIS A 94 4.44 -3.52 -3.87
CA HIS A 94 3.72 -2.39 -4.47
C HIS A 94 2.30 -2.32 -3.91
N GLN A 95 2.21 -1.92 -2.64
CA GLN A 95 0.96 -1.70 -1.93
C GLN A 95 1.14 -0.68 -0.81
N PHE A 96 0.04 -0.20 -0.25
CA PHE A 96 0.04 0.86 0.77
C PHE A 96 -0.20 0.34 2.19
N GLN A 97 -0.31 -0.97 2.38
CA GLN A 97 -0.54 -1.55 3.69
C GLN A 97 0.70 -2.22 4.24
N ARG A 98 0.90 -2.05 5.56
CA ARG A 98 1.97 -2.64 6.35
C ARG A 98 1.79 -4.14 6.64
N TYR A 99 1.02 -4.85 5.82
CA TYR A 99 0.73 -6.28 6.00
C TYR A 99 1.96 -7.14 5.66
N HIS A 100 2.63 -6.86 4.53
CA HIS A 100 3.83 -7.59 4.12
C HIS A 100 5.12 -6.97 4.67
N ASP A 101 6.11 -7.84 4.91
CA ASP A 101 7.45 -7.42 5.36
C ASP A 101 8.14 -6.50 4.35
N ALA A 102 7.93 -6.70 3.04
CA ALA A 102 8.49 -5.84 2.00
C ALA A 102 8.02 -4.38 2.14
N THR A 103 6.73 -4.15 2.38
CA THR A 103 6.19 -2.82 2.67
C THR A 103 6.78 -2.24 3.95
N ARG A 104 6.83 -3.04 5.04
CA ARG A 104 7.42 -2.63 6.33
C ARG A 104 8.87 -2.16 6.18
N TRP A 105 9.66 -2.90 5.41
CA TRP A 105 11.06 -2.55 5.16
C TRP A 105 11.18 -1.30 4.31
N ASN A 106 10.41 -1.15 3.23
CA ASN A 106 10.43 0.06 2.41
C ASN A 106 10.07 1.31 3.21
N ILE A 107 9.05 1.25 4.07
CA ILE A 107 8.69 2.34 5.00
C ILE A 107 9.89 2.67 5.91
N ALA A 108 10.47 1.67 6.59
CA ALA A 108 11.59 1.90 7.48
C ALA A 108 12.82 2.50 6.76
N LEU A 109 13.14 1.98 5.57
CA LEU A 109 14.24 2.44 4.72
C LEU A 109 14.04 3.90 4.32
N PHE A 110 12.86 4.27 3.80
CA PHE A 110 12.60 5.64 3.38
C PHE A 110 12.59 6.63 4.53
N VAL A 111 11.98 6.30 5.67
CA VAL A 111 11.99 7.20 6.83
C VAL A 111 13.41 7.38 7.37
N ALA A 112 14.20 6.31 7.45
CA ALA A 112 15.60 6.39 7.87
C ALA A 112 16.44 7.27 6.91
N LEU A 113 16.34 7.03 5.60
CA LEU A 113 17.03 7.83 4.58
C LEU A 113 16.66 9.33 4.63
N LEU A 114 15.38 9.64 4.80
CA LEU A 114 14.89 11.00 4.94
C LEU A 114 15.41 11.67 6.23
N SER A 115 15.57 10.91 7.31
CA SER A 115 16.09 11.43 8.58
C SER A 115 17.58 11.80 8.50
N LEU A 116 18.37 11.07 7.71
CA LEU A 116 19.78 11.39 7.46
C LEU A 116 19.96 12.68 6.67
N SER A 117 19.01 12.98 5.79
CA SER A 117 19.07 14.14 4.88
C SER A 117 18.60 15.45 5.53
N CYS A 118 18.43 15.49 6.86
CA CYS A 118 17.96 16.66 7.57
C CYS A 118 19.15 17.53 8.05
N PRO A 119 19.43 18.68 7.41
CA PRO A 119 20.60 19.50 7.71
C PRO A 119 20.58 20.17 9.10
N HIS A 120 19.45 20.16 9.81
CA HIS A 120 19.30 20.85 11.09
C HIS A 120 19.44 19.95 12.33
N ASN A 121 19.47 18.62 12.16
CA ASN A 121 19.45 17.69 13.31
C ASN A 121 20.76 16.92 13.54
N CYS A 122 21.77 17.11 12.70
CA CYS A 122 23.10 16.57 12.98
C CYS A 122 24.03 17.70 13.43
N PRO A 123 24.33 17.85 14.74
CA PRO A 123 25.65 18.33 15.11
C PRO A 123 26.62 17.47 14.29
N GLN A 124 27.47 18.11 13.45
CA GLN A 124 28.41 17.45 12.55
C GLN A 124 28.91 16.17 13.21
N LYS A 125 28.40 15.01 12.79
CA LYS A 125 28.84 13.72 13.35
C LYS A 125 30.24 13.52 12.80
N VAL A 126 31.23 14.07 13.52
CA VAL A 126 32.65 13.94 13.25
C VAL A 126 32.94 12.44 13.18
N GLY A 127 33.07 11.92 11.97
CA GLY A 127 33.36 10.50 11.72
C GLY A 127 32.41 9.74 10.79
N LEU A 128 31.24 10.28 10.43
CA LEU A 128 30.44 9.67 9.34
C LEU A 128 30.99 10.13 7.99
N LYS A 129 31.71 9.22 7.33
CA LYS A 129 32.52 9.44 6.12
C LYS A 129 31.72 9.71 4.84
N TRP A 130 30.41 9.95 4.93
CA TRP A 130 29.52 10.02 3.78
C TRP A 130 28.66 11.27 3.87
N ASP A 131 28.94 12.26 3.02
CA ASP A 131 27.95 13.28 2.66
C ASP A 131 26.87 12.58 1.83
N VAL A 132 25.80 12.18 2.50
CA VAL A 132 24.71 11.44 1.86
C VAL A 132 23.83 12.44 1.13
N TYR A 133 24.07 12.57 -0.17
CA TYR A 133 23.20 13.34 -1.04
C TYR A 133 22.05 12.47 -1.55
N ILE A 134 20.83 12.75 -1.08
CA ILE A 134 19.60 12.21 -1.67
C ILE A 134 19.07 13.26 -2.67
N PRO A 135 19.03 12.95 -3.98
CA PRO A 135 18.52 13.88 -4.97
C PRO A 135 17.06 14.30 -4.69
N PRO A 136 16.66 15.56 -4.99
CA PRO A 136 15.29 16.01 -4.77
C PRO A 136 14.22 15.09 -5.37
N PRO A 137 14.37 14.56 -6.61
CA PRO A 137 13.38 13.62 -7.17
C PRO A 137 13.24 12.31 -6.36
N ALA A 138 14.33 11.77 -5.82
CA ALA A 138 14.30 10.59 -4.93
C ALA A 138 13.58 10.92 -3.62
N ARG A 139 13.82 12.11 -3.08
CA ARG A 139 13.15 12.61 -1.88
C ARG A 139 11.64 12.73 -2.10
N THR A 140 11.21 13.31 -3.22
CA THR A 140 9.79 13.40 -3.60
C THR A 140 9.16 12.02 -3.71
N PHE A 141 9.83 11.07 -4.36
CA PHE A 141 9.37 9.68 -4.46
C PHE A 141 9.12 9.04 -3.09
N MET A 142 10.08 9.16 -2.17
CA MET A 142 9.94 8.61 -0.81
C MET A 142 8.80 9.28 -0.03
N ILE A 143 8.69 10.62 -0.10
CA ILE A 143 7.64 11.36 0.61
C ILE A 143 6.25 11.00 0.07
N SER A 144 6.09 10.98 -1.25
CA SER A 144 4.83 10.62 -1.91
C SER A 144 4.37 9.21 -1.54
N TYR A 145 5.30 8.24 -1.50
CA TYR A 145 4.95 6.90 -1.02
C TYR A 145 4.49 6.89 0.44
N LEU A 146 5.24 7.55 1.34
CA LEU A 146 4.88 7.62 2.75
C LEU A 146 3.53 8.34 2.97
N ALA A 147 3.22 9.36 2.15
CA ALA A 147 1.92 10.01 2.13
C ALA A 147 0.79 9.04 1.74
N ALA A 148 1.01 8.24 0.70
CA ALA A 148 0.06 7.22 0.25
C ALA A 148 -0.19 6.12 1.30
N VAL A 149 0.86 5.67 2.01
CA VAL A 149 0.71 4.73 3.14
C VAL A 149 -0.07 5.38 4.29
N LEU A 150 0.21 6.65 4.60
CA LEU A 150 -0.46 7.41 5.65
C LEU A 150 -1.95 7.60 5.35
N GLU A 151 -2.30 8.01 4.13
CA GLU A 151 -3.68 8.13 3.65
C GLU A 151 -4.40 6.77 3.74
N HIS A 152 -3.78 5.70 3.26
CA HIS A 152 -4.38 4.36 3.34
C HIS A 152 -4.72 3.93 4.76
N HIS A 153 -3.88 4.27 5.73
CA HIS A 153 -4.10 3.91 7.13
C HIS A 153 -5.16 4.78 7.81
N ASN A 154 -5.08 6.11 7.62
CA ASN A 154 -5.89 7.06 8.38
C ASN A 154 -7.25 7.35 7.72
N THR A 155 -7.32 7.27 6.38
CA THR A 155 -8.51 7.58 5.58
C THR A 155 -8.62 6.59 4.40
N PRO A 156 -8.89 5.30 4.67
CA PRO A 156 -8.79 4.23 3.67
C PRO A 156 -9.77 4.34 2.49
N THR A 157 -10.80 5.18 2.61
CA THR A 157 -11.81 5.49 1.57
C THR A 157 -11.45 6.68 0.69
N VAL A 158 -10.35 7.39 0.99
CA VAL A 158 -9.85 8.55 0.24
C VAL A 158 -8.58 8.14 -0.50
N PHE A 159 -8.47 8.48 -1.78
CA PHE A 159 -7.44 7.96 -2.70
C PHE A 159 -6.41 8.93 -3.30
N PRO A 160 -6.51 10.29 -3.22
CA PRO A 160 -5.61 11.19 -3.94
C PRO A 160 -4.12 10.93 -3.76
N ALA A 161 -3.62 10.71 -2.53
CA ALA A 161 -2.20 10.49 -2.30
C ALA A 161 -1.73 9.15 -2.88
N ARG A 162 -2.57 8.10 -2.81
CA ARG A 162 -2.28 6.81 -3.46
C ARG A 162 -2.25 6.91 -4.98
N GLU A 163 -3.18 7.64 -5.58
CA GLU A 163 -3.23 7.87 -7.03
C GLU A 163 -2.02 8.69 -7.50
N GLU A 164 -1.70 9.79 -6.81
CA GLU A 164 -0.52 10.62 -7.08
C GLU A 164 0.77 9.80 -7.00
N PHE A 165 0.89 8.93 -5.99
CA PHE A 165 2.05 8.05 -5.89
C PHE A 165 2.15 7.05 -7.05
N ILE A 166 1.04 6.44 -7.49
CA ILE A 166 1.06 5.49 -8.61
C ILE A 166 1.49 6.19 -9.91
N GLU A 167 1.00 7.40 -10.13
CA GLU A 167 1.40 8.23 -11.27
C GLU A 167 2.89 8.60 -11.20
N LEU A 168 3.36 9.07 -10.04
CA LEU A 168 4.78 9.37 -9.80
C LEU A 168 5.64 8.12 -9.96
N TRP A 169 5.18 6.97 -9.49
CA TRP A 169 5.87 5.70 -9.67
C TRP A 169 5.98 5.38 -11.15
N LYS A 170 4.89 5.42 -11.94
CA LYS A 170 4.95 5.14 -13.38
C LYS A 170 5.90 6.05 -14.16
N THR A 171 5.98 7.33 -13.79
CA THR A 171 6.71 8.36 -14.54
C THR A 171 8.14 8.59 -14.06
N SER A 172 8.46 8.22 -12.83
CA SER A 172 9.80 8.33 -12.28
C SER A 172 10.68 7.13 -12.63
N ARG A 173 12.00 7.33 -12.55
CA ARG A 173 12.98 6.24 -12.66
C ARG A 173 13.07 5.37 -11.40
N TYR A 174 12.44 5.78 -10.30
CA TYR A 174 12.67 5.18 -8.99
C TYR A 174 11.72 4.03 -8.71
N ASP A 175 12.20 2.95 -8.11
CA ASP A 175 11.37 1.85 -7.63
C ASP A 175 11.58 1.57 -6.14
N MET A 176 10.71 0.71 -5.60
CA MET A 176 10.81 0.16 -4.26
C MET A 176 12.06 -0.71 -4.13
N PHE A 177 12.56 -0.82 -2.91
CA PHE A 177 13.59 -1.80 -2.60
C PHE A 177 13.00 -3.22 -2.67
N GLU A 178 13.64 -4.06 -3.47
CA GLU A 178 13.42 -5.50 -3.45
C GLU A 178 14.45 -6.19 -2.56
N ILE A 179 13.97 -6.85 -1.51
CA ILE A 179 14.82 -7.58 -0.56
C ILE A 179 14.76 -9.07 -0.91
N GLN A 180 15.71 -9.52 -1.72
CA GLN A 180 15.66 -10.88 -2.27
C GLN A 180 16.40 -11.91 -1.38
N THR A 181 17.58 -11.57 -0.87
CA THR A 181 18.43 -12.55 -0.18
C THR A 181 18.00 -12.80 1.27
N ALA A 182 18.12 -14.04 1.74
CA ALA A 182 17.80 -14.41 3.14
C ALA A 182 18.64 -13.62 4.17
N GLY A 183 19.90 -13.31 3.83
CA GLY A 183 20.79 -12.51 4.67
C GLY A 183 20.28 -11.08 4.88
N GLN A 184 19.87 -10.41 3.78
CA GLN A 184 19.29 -9.06 3.85
C GLN A 184 17.97 -9.06 4.65
N LYS A 185 17.09 -10.03 4.40
CA LYS A 185 15.83 -10.20 5.15
C LYS A 185 16.09 -10.36 6.64
N LYS A 186 17.06 -11.21 7.03
CA LYS A 186 17.44 -11.42 8.43
C LYS A 186 18.00 -10.16 9.08
N ALA A 187 18.88 -9.44 8.38
CA ALA A 187 19.47 -8.19 8.87
C ALA A 187 18.39 -7.12 9.09
N LEU A 188 17.52 -6.88 8.11
CA LEU A 188 16.41 -5.91 8.23
C LEU A 188 15.41 -6.31 9.32
N LYS A 189 15.06 -7.59 9.42
CA LYS A 189 14.18 -8.08 10.50
C LYS A 189 14.78 -7.79 11.88
N ASN A 190 16.07 -8.02 12.06
CA ASN A 190 16.76 -7.72 13.32
C ASN A 190 16.79 -6.23 13.62
N ALA A 191 17.14 -5.40 12.62
CA ALA A 191 17.18 -3.95 12.75
C ALA A 191 15.79 -3.38 13.07
N CYS A 192 14.75 -3.76 12.33
CA CYS A 192 13.38 -3.34 12.60
C CYS A 192 12.89 -3.78 13.99
N ARG A 193 13.25 -4.98 14.45
CA ARG A 193 12.90 -5.44 15.81
C ARG A 193 13.55 -4.58 16.90
N GLN A 194 14.83 -4.22 16.74
CA GLN A 194 15.51 -3.32 17.66
C GLN A 194 14.87 -1.93 17.64
N LEU A 195 14.61 -1.40 16.44
CA LEU A 195 13.93 -0.13 16.27
C LEU A 195 12.54 -0.12 16.91
N THR A 196 11.76 -1.21 16.84
CA THR A 196 10.44 -1.29 17.49
C THR A 196 10.51 -0.98 18.99
N GLY A 197 11.42 -1.62 19.73
CA GLY A 197 11.56 -1.33 21.17
C GLY A 197 12.00 0.11 21.44
N ALA A 198 12.89 0.66 20.61
CA ALA A 198 13.30 2.06 20.73
C ALA A 198 12.17 3.04 20.39
N TRP A 199 11.33 2.71 19.40
CA TRP A 199 10.15 3.48 19.03
C TRP A 199 9.12 3.55 20.15
N GLU A 200 8.83 2.43 20.82
CA GLU A 200 7.88 2.41 21.94
C GLU A 200 8.30 3.37 23.05
N VAL A 201 9.59 3.39 23.40
CA VAL A 201 10.16 4.30 24.41
C VAL A 201 10.10 5.76 23.95
N GLU A 202 10.44 6.04 22.69
CA GLU A 202 10.37 7.41 22.15
C GLU A 202 8.92 7.92 22.09
N LEU A 203 7.96 7.08 21.69
CA LEU A 203 6.54 7.43 21.67
C LEU A 203 6.00 7.69 23.08
N ASP A 204 6.37 6.87 24.08
CA ASP A 204 6.00 7.11 25.48
C ASP A 204 6.62 8.40 26.04
N THR A 205 7.85 8.72 25.64
CA THR A 205 8.52 9.97 26.03
C THR A 205 7.84 11.15 25.37
N THR A 206 7.63 11.10 24.06
CA THR A 206 6.93 12.15 23.30
C THR A 206 5.53 12.40 23.83
N ARG A 207 4.80 11.34 24.21
CA ARG A 207 3.45 11.43 24.80
C ARG A 207 3.45 12.10 26.18
N ARG A 208 4.53 11.95 26.97
CA ARG A 208 4.68 12.61 28.28
C ARG A 208 5.11 14.07 28.15
N GLU A 209 5.94 14.36 27.16
CA GLU A 209 6.48 15.71 26.93
C GLU A 209 5.52 16.62 26.17
N MET A 210 4.69 16.06 25.28
CA MET A 210 3.69 16.80 24.52
C MET A 210 2.33 16.77 25.20
N GLU A 211 1.56 17.85 25.07
CA GLU A 211 0.15 17.85 25.45
C GLU A 211 -0.61 16.76 24.67
N LYS A 212 -1.58 16.11 25.32
CA LYS A 212 -2.36 15.00 24.74
C LYS A 212 -2.94 15.37 23.37
N HIS A 213 -3.53 16.56 23.25
CA HIS A 213 -4.10 17.02 21.98
C HIS A 213 -3.05 17.15 20.89
N THR A 214 -1.90 17.75 21.21
CA THR A 214 -0.79 17.93 20.28
C THR A 214 -0.19 16.58 19.85
N TYR A 215 -0.06 15.61 20.75
CA TYR A 215 0.37 14.25 20.41
C TYR A 215 -0.62 13.57 19.45
N MET A 216 -1.92 13.64 19.77
CA MET A 216 -2.98 13.04 18.95
C MET A 216 -3.05 13.65 17.56
N LYS A 217 -2.84 14.96 17.43
CA LYS A 217 -2.72 15.63 16.13
C LYS A 217 -1.44 15.16 15.43
N ARG A 218 -0.26 15.38 16.04
CA ARG A 218 1.05 15.39 15.35
C ARG A 218 1.80 14.08 15.26
N VAL A 219 1.53 13.14 16.14
CA VAL A 219 2.33 11.90 16.27
C VAL A 219 1.48 10.68 16.01
N ALA A 220 0.31 10.64 16.64
CA ALA A 220 -0.57 9.48 16.58
C ALA A 220 -0.94 9.02 15.15
N PRO A 221 -1.11 9.88 14.13
CA PRO A 221 -1.38 9.45 12.75
C PRO A 221 -0.28 8.59 12.13
N PHE A 222 0.96 8.65 12.64
CA PHE A 222 2.06 7.83 12.14
C PHE A 222 2.13 6.46 12.80
N VAL A 223 1.56 6.30 13.99
CA VAL A 223 1.68 5.09 14.83
C VAL A 223 0.85 3.97 14.22
N GLY A 224 1.43 2.77 14.14
CA GLY A 224 0.83 1.60 13.47
C GLY A 224 1.08 1.60 11.96
N CYS A 225 1.20 2.78 11.35
CA CYS A 225 1.40 2.99 9.93
C CYS A 225 2.87 3.17 9.52
N LEU A 226 3.43 4.35 9.72
CA LEU A 226 4.80 4.69 9.33
C LEU A 226 5.82 4.26 10.39
N VAL A 227 5.40 4.18 11.65
CA VAL A 227 6.23 3.79 12.78
C VAL A 227 5.56 2.66 13.56
N PRO A 228 6.32 1.70 14.13
CA PRO A 228 5.74 0.72 15.04
C PRO A 228 5.30 1.40 16.35
N GLY A 229 4.22 0.91 16.94
CA GLY A 229 3.78 1.31 18.27
C GLY A 229 2.77 0.31 18.83
N ARG A 230 2.34 0.55 20.06
CA ARG A 230 1.35 -0.27 20.77
C ARG A 230 -0.06 0.25 20.52
N ARG A 231 -1.07 -0.62 20.67
CA ARG A 231 -2.49 -0.26 20.46
C ARG A 231 -2.97 0.92 21.32
N ASP A 232 -2.41 1.10 22.52
CA ASP A 232 -2.74 2.21 23.41
C ASP A 232 -2.04 3.54 23.04
N GLN A 233 -1.10 3.50 22.10
CA GLN A 233 -0.38 4.65 21.54
C GLN A 233 -0.90 5.06 20.15
N GLU A 234 -1.67 4.19 19.51
CA GLU A 234 -2.34 4.45 18.23
C GLU A 234 -3.50 5.43 18.42
N VAL A 235 -3.85 6.16 17.35
CA VAL A 235 -5.18 6.75 17.29
C VAL A 235 -6.14 5.57 17.33
N GLY A 236 -7.07 5.59 18.28
CA GLY A 236 -8.29 4.82 18.14
C GLY A 236 -9.02 5.33 16.90
N VAL A 237 -8.56 4.93 15.72
CA VAL A 237 -9.42 4.79 14.58
C VAL A 237 -10.33 3.66 15.04
N GLU A 238 -11.38 4.04 15.77
CA GLU A 238 -12.64 3.32 15.66
C GLU A 238 -12.90 3.35 14.16
N VAL A 239 -12.38 2.34 13.47
CA VAL A 239 -12.96 1.91 12.23
C VAL A 239 -14.35 1.56 12.68
N GLU A 240 -15.26 2.53 12.63
CA GLU A 240 -16.68 2.32 12.85
C GLU A 240 -16.96 1.07 12.04
N ARG A 241 -17.25 -0.02 12.75
CA ARG A 241 -17.60 -1.29 12.14
C ARG A 241 -18.89 -1.01 11.38
N GLY A 242 -18.76 -0.63 10.11
CA GLY A 242 -19.85 -0.39 9.18
C GLY A 242 -21.05 0.27 9.84
N GLY A 243 -20.92 1.54 10.20
CA GLY A 243 -22.10 2.40 10.30
C GLY A 243 -22.79 2.36 8.94
N ASP A 244 -24.05 1.91 8.94
CA ASP A 244 -24.94 1.75 7.81
C ASP A 244 -24.91 3.02 6.94
N VAL A 245 -24.07 3.01 5.89
CA VAL A 245 -24.03 4.10 4.91
C VAL A 245 -25.33 4.00 4.16
N GLY A 246 -26.30 4.83 4.57
CA GLY A 246 -27.60 4.98 3.96
C GLY A 246 -27.46 5.06 2.45
N GLY A 247 -27.80 3.94 1.80
CA GLY A 247 -27.72 3.80 0.36
C GLY A 247 -28.62 4.84 -0.29
N ILE A 248 -28.02 5.79 -1.00
CA ILE A 248 -28.69 6.46 -2.09
C ILE A 248 -28.85 5.39 -3.19
N GLY A 249 -29.90 4.59 -3.03
CA GLY A 249 -30.34 3.59 -3.98
C GLY A 249 -30.92 4.28 -5.20
N GLY A 250 -30.04 4.79 -6.06
CA GLY A 250 -30.35 4.91 -7.47
C GLY A 250 -30.36 3.50 -8.04
N VAL A 251 -31.52 2.86 -8.10
CA VAL A 251 -31.74 1.66 -8.91
C VAL A 251 -31.60 2.10 -10.35
N VAL A 252 -30.36 2.14 -10.84
CA VAL A 252 -30.10 2.13 -12.27
C VAL A 252 -30.45 0.71 -12.68
N GLU A 253 -31.58 0.53 -13.36
CA GLU A 253 -31.90 -0.69 -14.09
C GLU A 253 -30.82 -0.90 -15.16
N ALA A 254 -29.66 -1.43 -14.75
CA ALA A 254 -28.66 -1.90 -15.68
C ALA A 254 -29.26 -3.12 -16.39
N GLU A 255 -29.46 -3.00 -17.69
CA GLU A 255 -29.72 -4.14 -18.58
C GLU A 255 -28.54 -5.11 -18.48
N GLY A 256 -28.60 -6.05 -17.53
CA GLY A 256 -27.60 -7.11 -17.38
C GLY A 256 -26.93 -7.17 -16.01
N ASN A 257 -26.43 -8.35 -15.65
CA ASN A 257 -25.60 -8.55 -14.47
C ASN A 257 -24.13 -8.35 -14.86
N GLU A 258 -23.63 -7.12 -14.73
CA GLU A 258 -22.27 -6.75 -15.14
C GLU A 258 -21.21 -7.61 -14.43
N LEU A 259 -21.42 -7.92 -13.15
CA LEU A 259 -20.51 -8.75 -12.36
C LEU A 259 -20.41 -10.18 -12.92
N LEU A 260 -21.54 -10.77 -13.32
CA LEU A 260 -21.57 -12.09 -13.94
C LEU A 260 -20.88 -12.06 -15.31
N GLU A 261 -21.14 -11.05 -16.13
CA GLU A 261 -20.48 -10.88 -17.44
C GLU A 261 -18.96 -10.73 -17.28
N ALA A 262 -18.52 -9.91 -16.32
CA ALA A 262 -17.11 -9.73 -15.99
C ALA A 262 -16.45 -11.02 -15.48
N LEU A 263 -17.17 -11.80 -14.65
CA LEU A 263 -16.72 -13.10 -14.18
C LEU A 263 -16.54 -14.09 -15.33
N LEU A 264 -17.41 -14.07 -16.33
CA LEU A 264 -17.37 -15.00 -17.47
C LEU A 264 -16.30 -14.67 -18.51
N VAL A 265 -15.65 -13.51 -18.45
CA VAL A 265 -14.53 -13.19 -19.35
C VAL A 265 -13.43 -14.25 -19.19
N PRO A 266 -12.94 -14.86 -20.29
CA PRO A 266 -11.91 -15.90 -20.23
C PRO A 266 -10.71 -15.49 -19.38
N PHE A 267 -10.31 -16.39 -18.47
CA PHE A 267 -9.15 -16.21 -17.62
C PHE A 267 -8.10 -17.27 -17.96
N CYS A 268 -7.03 -16.84 -18.62
CA CYS A 268 -5.83 -17.64 -18.79
C CYS A 268 -4.89 -17.39 -17.60
N GLU A 269 -4.55 -18.44 -16.85
CA GLU A 269 -3.46 -18.40 -15.89
C GLU A 269 -2.16 -18.21 -16.68
N ARG A 270 -1.58 -17.01 -16.55
CA ARG A 270 -0.32 -16.70 -17.20
C ARG A 270 0.81 -17.10 -16.25
N GLU A 271 1.80 -17.81 -16.79
CA GLU A 271 3.07 -18.00 -16.08
C GLU A 271 3.69 -16.63 -15.82
N GLU A 272 4.24 -16.44 -14.61
CA GLU A 272 4.82 -15.18 -14.16
C GLU A 272 5.90 -14.74 -15.16
N SER A 273 5.62 -13.70 -15.97
CA SER A 273 6.64 -13.17 -16.87
C SER A 273 7.72 -12.49 -16.03
N CYS A 274 8.99 -12.82 -16.30
CA CYS A 274 10.13 -12.16 -15.69
C CYS A 274 9.97 -10.63 -15.80
N CYS A 275 10.09 -9.96 -14.66
CA CYS A 275 9.89 -8.52 -14.54
C CYS A 275 11.03 -7.78 -15.25
N ASP A 276 10.77 -7.20 -16.42
CA ASP A 276 11.64 -6.16 -17.02
C ASP A 276 11.39 -4.83 -16.30
N GLY A 277 11.78 -4.76 -15.04
CA GLY A 277 11.74 -3.55 -14.24
C GLY A 277 13.04 -2.75 -14.41
N ASP A 278 13.09 -1.83 -15.36
CA ASP A 278 14.20 -0.87 -15.53
C ASP A 278 14.29 0.19 -14.39
N GLY A 279 13.50 0.02 -13.33
CA GLY A 279 13.49 0.93 -12.18
C GLY A 279 14.76 0.82 -11.34
N VAL A 280 15.30 1.96 -10.91
CA VAL A 280 16.43 2.01 -9.96
C VAL A 280 15.92 2.36 -8.56
N THR A 281 16.53 1.84 -7.51
CA THR A 281 16.19 2.28 -6.15
C THR A 281 16.70 3.71 -5.90
N VAL A 282 16.12 4.40 -4.91
CA VAL A 282 16.51 5.78 -4.55
C VAL A 282 17.98 5.93 -4.14
N THR A 283 18.60 4.84 -3.67
CA THR A 283 20.02 4.68 -3.36
C THR A 283 20.36 3.18 -3.33
N GLY A 284 21.62 2.80 -3.11
CA GLY A 284 22.00 1.39 -2.95
C GLY A 284 21.38 0.75 -1.71
N LEU A 285 20.88 -0.49 -1.83
CA LEU A 285 20.22 -1.21 -0.73
C LEU A 285 21.11 -1.35 0.51
N GLY A 286 22.41 -1.64 0.35
CA GLY A 286 23.34 -1.74 1.47
C GLY A 286 23.45 -0.44 2.28
N PHE A 287 23.45 0.70 1.58
CA PHE A 287 23.45 2.02 2.21
C PHE A 287 22.12 2.29 2.94
N ALA A 288 21.00 1.99 2.30
CA ALA A 288 19.68 2.15 2.92
C ALA A 288 19.52 1.28 4.17
N MET A 289 20.02 0.04 4.15
CA MET A 289 20.06 -0.84 5.32
C MET A 289 20.93 -0.27 6.44
N SER A 290 22.10 0.31 6.13
CA SER A 290 22.93 1.01 7.12
C SER A 290 22.17 2.18 7.74
N ALA A 291 21.45 2.95 6.93
CA ALA A 291 20.63 4.06 7.42
C ALA A 291 19.60 3.59 8.46
N VAL A 292 18.95 2.45 8.24
CA VAL A 292 18.00 1.86 9.20
C VAL A 292 18.71 1.37 10.46
N MET A 293 19.88 0.75 10.34
CA MET A 293 20.66 0.28 11.50
C MET A 293 21.16 1.43 12.39
N ASP A 294 21.47 2.58 11.79
CA ASP A 294 21.95 3.77 12.50
C ASP A 294 20.83 4.75 12.90
N ALA A 295 19.58 4.45 12.51
CA ALA A 295 18.45 5.34 12.71
C ALA A 295 18.08 5.47 14.20
N ARG A 296 17.68 6.68 14.58
CA ARG A 296 17.13 6.98 15.91
C ARG A 296 15.67 7.36 15.76
N PRO A 297 14.74 6.74 16.53
CA PRO A 297 13.33 7.10 16.52
C PRO A 297 13.05 8.60 16.64
N ARG A 298 13.80 9.31 17.50
CA ARG A 298 13.70 10.77 17.64
C ARG A 298 13.93 11.52 16.34
N ASP A 299 14.99 11.17 15.61
CA ASP A 299 15.36 11.83 14.35
C ASP A 299 14.33 11.50 13.25
N MET A 300 13.89 10.24 13.20
CA MET A 300 12.83 9.77 12.31
C MET A 300 11.49 10.47 12.58
N LEU A 301 11.09 10.59 13.85
CA LEU A 301 9.84 11.23 14.24
C LEU A 301 9.87 12.73 13.91
N THR A 302 10.99 13.38 14.20
CA THR A 302 11.17 14.80 13.89
C THR A 302 11.05 15.06 12.39
N VAL A 303 11.64 14.20 11.54
CA VAL A 303 11.50 14.37 10.09
C VAL A 303 10.07 14.11 9.63
N LEU A 304 9.36 13.11 10.18
CA LEU A 304 7.96 12.84 9.85
C LEU A 304 7.06 14.02 10.20
N MET A 305 7.15 14.54 11.42
CA MET A 305 6.37 15.71 11.88
C MET A 305 6.64 16.99 11.07
N ARG A 306 7.79 17.07 10.40
CA ARG A 306 8.14 18.19 9.52
C ARG A 306 7.62 17.98 8.09
N LEU A 307 7.69 16.74 7.59
CA LEU A 307 7.25 16.41 6.24
C LEU A 307 5.73 16.39 6.09
N PHE A 308 5.02 16.05 7.16
CA PHE A 308 3.55 16.00 7.21
C PHE A 308 3.05 16.97 8.29
N PRO A 309 3.16 18.29 8.06
CA PRO A 309 2.58 19.27 8.96
C PRO A 309 1.06 19.14 8.98
N LEU A 310 0.45 19.53 10.09
CA LEU A 310 -1.00 19.64 10.18
C LEU A 310 -1.34 21.10 10.06
N ASP A 311 -1.98 21.45 8.96
CA ASP A 311 -2.70 22.71 8.87
C ASP A 311 -3.84 22.75 9.92
#